data_AF-A0A1D1W9H8-F1
#
_entry.id   AF-A0A1D1W9H8-F1
#
_cell.length_a   1.000
_cell.length_b   1.000
_cell.length_c   1.000
_cell.angle_alpha   90.00
_cell.angle_beta   90.00
_cell.angle_gamma   90.00
#
_symmetry.space_group_name_H-M   'P 1'
#
loop_
_entity.id
_entity.type
_entity.pdbx_description
1 polymer ?
#
loop_
_entity_poly.entity_id
_entity_poly.type
_entity_poly.pdbx_seq_one_letter_code
_entity_poly.pdbx_strand_id
1 'polypeptide(L)'
;QFKHQPPDRFDEILTRFRSISGANCEGRPRHELFIPLDAVSHLPDIKDLYLNPLYRNRTNLAQIHNIALNRAFFYSFLFRNAEDAEEAGLMYYYLSHLADVAAVSSINASAIYFDQNVSYPNWYRNFYNRTFPLFAPRAVRGDDFNDPINPKRYSTLLMTDVRDLGR
;
A
#
# COMPACT_ATOMS: atom_id res chain seq x y z
N GLN A 1 20.18 -27.20 24.25
CA GLN A 1 20.12 -25.85 24.87
C GLN A 1 20.02 -24.84 23.74
N PHE A 2 18.92 -24.07 23.64
CA PHE A 2 18.78 -23.05 22.60
C PHE A 2 19.66 -21.84 22.93
N LYS A 3 20.56 -21.47 22.02
CA LYS A 3 21.38 -20.25 22.15
C LYS A 3 20.54 -19.05 21.69
N HIS A 4 20.50 -18.00 22.51
CA HIS A 4 19.93 -16.72 22.11
C HIS A 4 20.73 -16.17 20.93
N GLN A 5 20.03 -15.78 19.86
CA GLN A 5 20.67 -15.06 18.77
C GLN A 5 20.89 -13.60 19.17
N PRO A 6 22.04 -13.00 18.82
CA PRO A 6 22.25 -11.58 19.00
C PRO A 6 21.28 -10.80 18.08
N PRO A 7 20.80 -9.62 18.52
CA PRO A 7 19.87 -8.82 17.71
C PRO A 7 20.53 -8.42 16.39
N ASP A 8 19.79 -8.56 15.30
CA ASP A 8 20.24 -8.13 13.98
C ASP A 8 19.70 -6.72 13.63
N ARG A 9 20.08 -6.20 12.45
CA ARG A 9 19.59 -4.89 11.98
C ARG A 9 18.09 -4.88 11.71
N PHE A 10 17.50 -6.03 11.39
CA PHE A 10 16.07 -6.15 11.17
C PHE A 10 15.31 -6.00 12.49
N ASP A 11 15.80 -6.63 13.56
CA ASP A 11 15.26 -6.50 14.92
C ASP A 11 15.32 -5.04 15.39
N GLU A 12 16.41 -4.31 15.10
CA GLU A 12 16.51 -2.89 15.43
C GLU A 12 15.42 -2.06 14.73
N ILE A 13 15.24 -2.26 13.42
CA ILE A 13 14.21 -1.55 12.62
C ILE A 13 12.81 -1.94 13.10
N LEU A 14 12.56 -3.23 13.31
CA LEU A 14 11.28 -3.76 13.77
C LEU A 14 10.91 -3.21 15.15
N THR A 15 11.90 -3.05 16.04
CA THR A 15 11.71 -2.46 17.36
C THR A 15 11.35 -0.98 17.26
N ARG A 16 12.02 -0.21 16.40
CA ARG A 16 11.65 1.19 16.14
C ARG A 16 10.27 1.31 15.50
N PHE A 17 9.94 0.42 14.56
CA PHE A 17 8.63 0.42 13.91
C PHE A 17 7.50 0.13 14.90
N ARG A 18 7.72 -0.81 15.83
CA ARG A 18 6.72 -1.18 16.86
C ARG A 18 6.66 -0.22 18.04
N SER A 19 7.70 0.59 18.27
CA SER A 19 7.74 1.52 19.40
C SER A 19 6.79 2.71 19.20
N ILE A 20 6.38 2.99 17.96
CA ILE A 20 5.47 4.09 17.63
C ILE A 20 4.06 3.56 17.39
N SER A 21 3.10 4.19 18.05
CA SER A 21 1.67 3.92 17.92
C SER A 21 0.91 5.25 17.75
N GLY A 22 -0.35 5.18 17.32
CA GLY A 22 -1.17 6.38 17.17
C GLY A 22 -1.30 7.21 18.46
N ALA A 23 -1.17 6.58 19.63
CA ALA A 23 -1.26 7.25 20.93
C ALA A 23 0.02 7.99 21.34
N ASN A 24 1.19 7.64 20.78
CA ASN A 24 2.48 8.21 21.19
C ASN A 24 3.18 9.01 20.09
N CYS A 25 2.60 9.06 18.88
CA CYS A 25 3.17 9.72 17.71
C CYS A 25 3.44 11.22 17.93
N GLU A 26 2.51 11.93 18.57
CA GLU A 26 2.62 13.39 18.78
C GLU A 26 3.78 13.80 19.71
N GLY A 27 4.14 12.94 20.66
CA GLY A 27 5.21 13.21 21.64
C GLY A 27 6.61 12.82 21.17
N ARG A 28 6.73 12.18 20.00
CA ARG A 28 8.00 11.63 19.51
C ARG A 28 8.70 12.61 18.56
N PRO A 29 10.03 12.72 18.64
CA PRO A 29 10.77 13.60 17.75
C PRO A 29 10.72 13.07 16.32
N ARG A 30 10.73 13.98 15.34
CA ARG A 30 10.52 13.66 13.92
C ARG A 30 11.48 12.60 13.37
N HIS A 31 12.72 12.57 13.83
CA HIS A 31 13.71 11.58 13.37
C HIS A 31 13.44 10.15 13.86
N GLU A 32 12.66 9.97 14.94
CA GLU A 32 12.21 8.64 15.39
C GLU A 32 11.00 8.15 14.57
N LEU A 33 10.20 9.08 14.01
CA LEU A 33 9.03 8.77 13.20
C LEU A 33 9.36 8.15 11.83
N PHE A 34 10.61 8.29 11.38
CA PHE A 34 11.05 7.79 10.08
C PHE A 34 12.14 6.74 10.24
N ILE A 35 12.03 5.67 9.46
CA ILE A 35 13.08 4.67 9.30
C ILE A 35 14.22 5.31 8.49
N PRO A 36 15.50 5.03 8.80
CA PRO A 36 16.61 5.60 8.04
C PRO A 36 16.57 5.15 6.58
N LEU A 37 17.00 6.03 5.67
CA LEU A 37 16.86 5.85 4.22
C LEU A 37 17.66 4.65 3.68
N ASP A 38 18.69 4.22 4.42
CA ASP A 38 19.55 3.07 4.11
C ASP A 38 19.00 1.74 4.65
N ALA A 39 17.89 1.74 5.37
CA ALA A 39 17.26 0.52 5.88
C ALA A 39 16.88 -0.46 4.76
N VAL A 40 16.52 0.08 3.59
CA VAL A 40 16.35 -0.70 2.38
C VAL A 40 17.65 -0.64 1.60
N SER A 41 18.46 -1.69 1.70
CA SER A 41 19.78 -1.75 1.06
C SER A 41 19.78 -1.50 -0.46
N HIS A 42 18.63 -1.70 -1.12
CA HIS A 42 18.47 -1.54 -2.57
C HIS A 42 17.05 -1.03 -2.86
N LEU A 43 16.85 0.29 -2.84
CA LEU A 43 15.63 0.86 -3.41
C LEU A 43 15.67 0.65 -4.94
N PRO A 44 14.60 0.17 -5.57
CA PRO A 44 14.55 0.07 -7.02
C PRO A 44 14.62 1.48 -7.63
N ASP A 45 15.74 1.78 -8.31
CA ASP A 45 15.86 2.97 -9.17
C ASP A 45 15.52 2.56 -10.61
N ILE A 46 14.70 3.39 -11.27
CA ILE A 46 14.32 3.24 -12.67
C ILE A 46 15.57 3.25 -13.58
N LYS A 47 16.63 3.96 -13.17
CA LYS A 47 17.90 4.01 -13.91
C LYS A 47 18.67 2.69 -13.88
N ASP A 48 18.53 1.91 -12.82
CA ASP A 48 19.28 0.67 -12.60
C ASP A 48 18.54 -0.59 -13.08
N LEU A 49 17.26 -0.46 -13.46
CA LEU A 49 16.41 -1.56 -13.92
C LEU A 49 16.96 -2.29 -15.16
N TYR A 50 17.73 -1.60 -16.00
CA TYR A 50 18.37 -2.16 -17.19
C TYR A 50 19.83 -2.60 -16.98
N LEU A 51 20.51 -2.10 -15.95
CA LEU A 51 21.95 -2.32 -15.74
C LEU A 51 22.22 -3.49 -14.80
N ASN A 52 21.38 -3.69 -13.78
CA ASN A 52 21.60 -4.71 -12.77
C ASN A 52 20.63 -5.89 -12.96
N PRO A 53 21.12 -7.14 -13.05
CA PRO A 53 20.25 -8.30 -13.09
C PRO A 53 19.42 -8.37 -11.79
N LEU A 54 18.10 -8.39 -11.93
CA LEU A 54 17.19 -8.61 -10.80
C LEU A 54 17.37 -10.07 -10.31
N TYR A 55 18.15 -10.23 -9.24
CA TYR A 55 18.30 -11.54 -8.59
C TYR A 55 16.94 -12.10 -8.16
N ARG A 56 16.78 -13.42 -8.22
CA ARG A 56 15.54 -14.14 -7.90
C ARG A 56 14.97 -13.83 -6.50
N ASN A 57 15.82 -13.39 -5.57
CA ASN A 57 15.44 -12.99 -4.21
C ASN A 57 14.98 -11.52 -4.09
N ARG A 58 15.07 -10.74 -5.16
CA ARG A 58 14.70 -9.31 -5.24
C ARG A 58 13.44 -9.04 -6.05
N THR A 59 12.77 -10.09 -6.51
CA THR A 59 11.63 -10.03 -7.43
C THR A 59 10.40 -9.40 -6.80
N ASN A 60 10.15 -9.61 -5.50
CA ASN A 60 8.94 -9.12 -4.85
C ASN A 60 8.89 -7.60 -4.74
N LEU A 61 10.00 -6.94 -4.35
CA LEU A 61 10.05 -5.47 -4.25
C LEU A 61 9.98 -4.82 -5.64
N ALA A 62 10.65 -5.41 -6.64
CA ALA A 62 10.58 -4.95 -8.02
C ALA A 62 9.15 -5.13 -8.60
N GLN A 63 8.47 -6.23 -8.27
CA GLN A 63 7.09 -6.46 -8.65
C GLN A 63 6.15 -5.42 -8.03
N ILE A 64 6.29 -5.14 -6.73
CA ILE A 64 5.51 -4.11 -6.04
C ILE A 64 5.74 -2.74 -6.68
N HIS A 65 7.00 -2.40 -6.97
CA HIS A 65 7.35 -1.15 -7.65
C HIS A 65 6.66 -1.02 -9.01
N ASN A 66 6.72 -2.06 -9.84
CA ASN A 66 6.09 -2.06 -11.16
C ASN A 66 4.57 -1.92 -11.08
N ILE A 67 3.93 -2.58 -10.10
CA ILE A 67 2.49 -2.46 -9.88
C ILE A 67 2.12 -1.05 -9.46
N ALA A 68 2.87 -0.46 -8.51
CA ALA A 68 2.65 0.91 -8.06
C ALA A 68 2.81 1.92 -9.22
N LEU A 69 3.84 1.76 -10.05
CA LEU A 69 4.11 2.64 -11.19
C LEU A 69 3.02 2.52 -12.27
N ASN A 70 2.61 1.29 -12.61
CA ASN A 70 1.52 1.06 -13.56
C ASN A 70 0.21 1.67 -13.05
N ARG A 71 -0.12 1.47 -11.77
CA ARG A 71 -1.32 2.05 -11.14
C ARG A 71 -1.29 3.57 -11.16
N ALA A 72 -0.16 4.19 -10.79
CA ALA A 72 0.00 5.63 -10.83
C ALA A 72 -0.19 6.19 -12.25
N PHE A 73 0.35 5.50 -13.26
CA PHE A 73 0.15 5.87 -14.66
C PHE A 73 -1.32 5.80 -15.08
N PHE A 74 -2.01 4.69 -14.80
CA PHE A 74 -3.43 4.54 -15.19
C PHE A 74 -4.35 5.52 -14.46
N TYR A 75 -4.14 5.75 -13.17
CA TYR A 75 -4.93 6.74 -12.43
C TYR A 75 -4.68 8.16 -12.93
N SER A 76 -3.42 8.50 -13.24
CA SER A 76 -3.10 9.81 -13.82
C SER A 76 -3.79 10.00 -15.18
N PHE A 77 -3.89 8.93 -15.98
CA PHE A 77 -4.61 8.96 -17.25
C PHE A 77 -6.13 9.13 -17.03
N LEU A 78 -6.74 8.32 -16.14
CA LEU A 78 -8.16 8.40 -15.81
C LEU A 78 -8.53 9.81 -15.34
N PHE A 79 -7.84 10.34 -14.32
CA PHE A 79 -8.16 11.65 -13.77
C PHE A 79 -7.92 12.80 -14.73
N ARG A 80 -6.98 12.69 -15.68
CA ARG A 80 -6.68 13.80 -16.58
C ARG A 80 -7.49 13.77 -17.88
N ASN A 81 -7.69 12.57 -18.44
CA ASN A 81 -8.13 12.39 -19.82
C ASN A 81 -9.49 11.69 -19.95
N ALA A 82 -10.00 10.99 -18.93
CA ALA A 82 -11.31 10.35 -19.04
C ALA A 82 -12.41 11.41 -19.09
N GLU A 83 -13.37 11.26 -19.99
CA GLU A 83 -14.57 12.10 -20.00
C GLU A 83 -15.57 11.62 -18.94
N ASP A 84 -16.46 12.50 -18.43
CA ASP A 84 -17.43 12.17 -17.38
C ASP A 84 -18.26 10.90 -17.68
N ALA A 85 -18.57 10.65 -18.96
CA ALA A 85 -19.35 9.49 -19.40
C ALA A 85 -18.54 8.18 -19.47
N GLU A 86 -17.21 8.27 -19.49
CA GLU A 86 -16.29 7.14 -19.61
C GLU A 86 -15.63 6.77 -18.28
N GLU A 87 -15.87 7.54 -17.22
CA GLU A 87 -15.35 7.26 -15.89
C GLU A 87 -15.98 5.98 -15.31
N ALA A 88 -15.13 5.04 -14.89
CA ALA A 88 -15.55 3.71 -14.41
C ALA A 88 -16.32 3.71 -13.06
N GLY A 89 -16.56 4.90 -12.49
CA GLY A 89 -17.26 5.13 -11.22
C GLY A 89 -16.42 4.77 -9.98
N LEU A 90 -16.90 5.15 -8.79
CA LEU A 90 -16.16 4.95 -7.54
C LEU A 90 -15.95 3.47 -7.18
N MET A 91 -16.86 2.59 -7.60
CA MET A 91 -16.74 1.13 -7.40
C MET A 91 -15.49 0.56 -8.07
N TYR A 92 -15.06 1.12 -9.21
CA TYR A 92 -13.86 0.67 -9.91
C TYR A 92 -12.62 0.73 -9.00
N TYR A 93 -12.48 1.79 -8.21
CA TYR A 93 -11.33 1.96 -7.32
C TYR A 93 -11.33 0.91 -6.19
N TYR A 94 -12.49 0.50 -5.69
CA TYR A 94 -12.56 -0.61 -4.72
C TYR A 94 -12.12 -1.94 -5.34
N LEU A 95 -12.67 -2.27 -6.50
CA LEU A 95 -12.38 -3.53 -7.18
C LEU A 95 -10.94 -3.58 -7.70
N SER A 96 -10.38 -2.45 -8.13
CA SER A 96 -9.01 -2.37 -8.60
C SER A 96 -8.00 -2.68 -7.48
N HIS A 97 -8.20 -2.10 -6.30
CA HIS A 97 -7.33 -2.35 -5.14
C HIS A 97 -7.52 -3.76 -4.57
N LEU A 98 -8.74 -4.29 -4.58
CA LEU A 98 -8.97 -5.70 -4.24
C LEU A 98 -8.26 -6.64 -5.23
N ALA A 99 -8.31 -6.34 -6.53
CA ALA A 99 -7.64 -7.13 -7.55
C ALA A 99 -6.11 -7.13 -7.38
N ASP A 100 -5.49 -6.01 -6.96
CA ASP A 100 -4.05 -5.96 -6.66
C ASP A 100 -3.66 -6.94 -5.55
N VAL A 101 -4.42 -6.92 -4.45
CA VAL A 101 -4.15 -7.76 -3.26
C VAL A 101 -4.46 -9.23 -3.57
N ALA A 102 -5.49 -9.52 -4.37
CA ALA A 102 -5.86 -10.87 -4.74
C ALA A 102 -4.91 -11.49 -5.79
N ALA A 103 -4.44 -10.71 -6.75
CA ALA A 103 -3.59 -11.20 -7.83
C ALA A 103 -2.15 -11.48 -7.39
N VAL A 104 -1.67 -10.78 -6.36
CA VAL A 104 -0.25 -10.81 -5.96
C VAL A 104 -0.10 -11.20 -4.49
N SER A 105 0.44 -12.40 -4.26
CA SER A 105 0.67 -12.93 -2.91
C SER A 105 1.68 -12.10 -2.08
N SER A 106 2.56 -11.33 -2.72
CA SER A 106 3.53 -10.47 -2.03
C SER A 106 2.96 -9.12 -1.57
N ILE A 107 1.75 -8.74 -2.02
CA ILE A 107 1.09 -7.50 -1.63
C ILE A 107 0.11 -7.80 -0.48
N ASN A 108 0.30 -7.10 0.64
CA ASN A 108 -0.59 -7.20 1.80
C ASN A 108 -1.68 -6.13 1.80
N ALA A 109 -1.45 -4.97 1.17
CA ALA A 109 -2.44 -3.91 1.10
C ALA A 109 -2.24 -3.05 -0.16
N SER A 110 -3.34 -2.54 -0.71
CA SER A 110 -3.37 -1.58 -1.81
C SER A 110 -4.42 -0.51 -1.50
N ALA A 111 -4.11 0.76 -1.76
CA ALA A 111 -4.99 1.88 -1.49
C ALA A 111 -4.68 3.07 -2.40
N ILE A 112 -5.66 3.95 -2.57
CA ILE A 112 -5.49 5.29 -3.14
C ILE A 112 -5.96 6.32 -2.12
N TYR A 113 -5.19 7.40 -2.01
CA TYR A 113 -5.49 8.53 -1.15
C TYR A 113 -5.43 9.81 -1.97
N PHE A 114 -6.33 10.73 -1.67
CA PHE A 114 -6.38 12.06 -2.29
C PHE A 114 -6.03 13.12 -1.25
N ASP A 115 -5.22 14.08 -1.66
CA ASP A 115 -4.86 15.26 -0.86
C ASP A 115 -6.02 16.26 -0.82
N GLN A 116 -5.99 17.12 0.18
CA GLN A 116 -6.99 18.16 0.38
C GLN A 116 -6.64 19.40 -0.46
N ASN A 117 -7.67 20.14 -0.91
CA ASN A 117 -7.53 21.41 -1.64
C ASN A 117 -6.90 21.32 -3.05
N VAL A 118 -7.04 20.18 -3.72
CA VAL A 118 -6.60 19.99 -5.11
C VAL A 118 -7.75 19.50 -6.00
N SER A 119 -7.76 19.94 -7.25
CA SER A 119 -8.68 19.43 -8.27
C SER A 119 -8.00 18.29 -9.03
N TYR A 120 -8.23 17.05 -8.61
CA TYR A 120 -7.65 15.88 -9.29
C TYR A 120 -8.33 15.55 -10.60
N PRO A 121 -9.64 15.22 -10.61
CA PRO A 121 -10.28 14.70 -11.81
C PRO A 121 -10.76 15.85 -12.70
N ASN A 122 -10.46 15.75 -13.98
CA ASN A 122 -10.97 16.64 -15.02
C ASN A 122 -12.51 16.61 -15.10
N TRP A 123 -13.17 15.56 -14.60
CA TRP A 123 -14.62 15.39 -14.55
C TRP A 123 -15.24 15.96 -13.27
N TYR A 124 -14.43 16.36 -12.30
CA TYR A 124 -14.88 16.98 -11.05
C TYR A 124 -14.47 18.46 -10.99
N ARG A 125 -15.02 19.26 -11.91
CA ARG A 125 -14.58 20.66 -12.20
C ARG A 125 -15.07 21.74 -11.24
N ASN A 126 -15.79 21.40 -10.17
CA ASN A 126 -16.30 22.41 -9.23
C ASN A 126 -15.22 22.84 -8.21
N PHE A 127 -15.46 23.97 -7.51
CA PHE A 127 -14.58 24.58 -6.47
C PHE A 127 -13.91 23.55 -5.55
N TYR A 128 -12.74 23.90 -4.97
CA TYR A 128 -11.91 23.09 -4.06
C TYR A 128 -12.62 21.87 -3.47
N ASN A 129 -12.23 20.69 -3.96
CA ASN A 129 -12.91 19.45 -3.69
C ASN A 129 -12.82 19.08 -2.20
N ARG A 130 -13.96 19.08 -1.51
CA ARG A 130 -14.06 18.68 -0.09
C ARG A 130 -14.53 17.25 0.10
N THR A 131 -15.02 16.58 -0.95
CA THR A 131 -15.71 15.29 -0.87
C THR A 131 -14.83 14.14 -1.35
N PHE A 132 -14.06 14.34 -2.42
CA PHE A 132 -13.18 13.30 -2.96
C PHE A 132 -11.97 12.97 -2.06
N PRO A 133 -11.42 13.91 -1.26
CA PRO A 133 -10.48 13.54 -0.20
C PRO A 133 -11.09 12.64 0.89
N LEU A 134 -12.42 12.60 1.01
CA LEU A 134 -13.15 11.69 1.89
C LEU A 134 -13.39 10.31 1.24
N PHE A 135 -12.77 10.05 0.09
CA PHE A 135 -12.81 8.76 -0.57
C PHE A 135 -11.40 8.16 -0.53
N ALA A 136 -11.20 7.12 0.26
CA ALA A 136 -9.92 6.45 0.40
C ALA A 136 -10.12 4.93 0.49
N PRO A 137 -10.44 4.27 -0.65
CA PRO A 137 -10.64 2.84 -0.68
C PRO A 137 -9.29 2.15 -0.40
N ARG A 138 -9.29 1.30 0.63
CA ARG A 138 -8.15 0.47 1.01
C ARG A 138 -8.57 -0.99 1.04
N ALA A 139 -7.88 -1.81 0.28
CA ALA A 139 -7.91 -3.26 0.38
C ALA A 139 -6.72 -3.74 1.22
N VAL A 140 -6.98 -4.59 2.21
CA VAL A 140 -5.97 -5.23 3.05
C VAL A 140 -6.24 -6.73 3.05
N ARG A 141 -5.20 -7.53 2.88
CA ARG A 141 -5.32 -8.97 3.05
C ARG A 141 -5.69 -9.27 4.49
N GLY A 142 -6.86 -9.84 4.65
CA GLY A 142 -7.38 -10.32 5.92
C GLY A 142 -7.10 -11.80 6.08
N ASP A 143 -7.67 -12.37 7.12
CA ASP A 143 -7.58 -13.79 7.38
C ASP A 143 -8.91 -14.32 7.89
N ASP A 144 -9.26 -15.54 7.50
CA ASP A 144 -10.56 -16.16 7.71
C ASP A 144 -10.59 -17.06 8.95
N PHE A 145 -9.91 -16.64 10.02
CA PHE A 145 -9.76 -17.42 11.27
C PHE A 145 -11.08 -17.95 11.85
N ASN A 146 -12.21 -17.33 11.51
CA ASN A 146 -13.53 -17.66 12.02
C ASN A 146 -14.44 -18.33 10.99
N ASP A 147 -13.90 -18.83 9.87
CA ASP A 147 -14.66 -19.59 8.88
C ASP A 147 -14.99 -21.00 9.44
N PRO A 148 -16.27 -21.43 9.44
CA PRO A 148 -16.66 -22.79 9.87
C PRO A 148 -15.99 -23.91 9.07
N ILE A 149 -15.47 -23.63 7.86
CA ILE A 149 -14.78 -24.59 6.99
C ILE A 149 -13.29 -24.69 7.34
N ASN A 150 -12.75 -23.79 8.18
CA ASN A 150 -11.36 -23.76 8.65
C ASN A 150 -11.26 -24.18 10.15
N PRO A 151 -11.48 -25.46 10.50
CA PRO A 151 -11.52 -25.91 11.89
C PRO A 151 -10.19 -25.75 12.63
N LYS A 152 -9.09 -25.66 11.89
CA LYS A 152 -7.73 -25.50 12.42
C LYS A 152 -7.32 -24.03 12.58
N ARG A 153 -8.15 -23.09 12.12
CA ARG A 153 -7.91 -21.63 12.18
C ARG A 153 -6.51 -21.23 11.68
N TYR A 154 -6.01 -21.91 10.65
CA TYR A 154 -4.75 -21.52 10.02
C TYR A 154 -5.01 -20.40 9.01
N SER A 155 -4.00 -19.58 8.76
CA SER A 155 -4.12 -18.53 7.76
C SER A 155 -4.33 -19.10 6.36
N THR A 156 -5.46 -18.81 5.72
CA THR A 156 -5.72 -19.26 4.34
C THR A 156 -5.27 -18.22 3.32
N LEU A 157 -5.10 -16.95 3.73
CA LEU A 157 -4.79 -15.81 2.86
C LEU A 157 -5.86 -15.57 1.75
N LEU A 158 -7.05 -16.17 1.89
CA LEU A 158 -8.14 -16.07 0.91
C LEU A 158 -9.08 -14.89 1.18
N MET A 159 -9.03 -14.32 2.37
CA MET A 159 -9.86 -13.17 2.74
C MET A 159 -9.16 -11.86 2.44
N THR A 160 -9.89 -10.92 1.84
CA THR A 160 -9.46 -9.52 1.69
C THR A 160 -10.52 -8.62 2.27
N ASP A 161 -10.12 -7.71 3.15
CA ASP A 161 -10.98 -6.72 3.77
C ASP A 161 -10.84 -5.41 3.01
N VAL A 162 -11.96 -4.86 2.55
CA VAL A 162 -12.01 -3.63 1.77
C VAL A 162 -12.83 -2.61 2.55
N ARG A 163 -12.20 -1.48 2.88
CA ARG A 163 -12.84 -0.42 3.66
C ARG A 163 -12.51 0.94 3.06
N ASP A 164 -13.46 1.85 3.16
CA ASP A 164 -13.19 3.28 2.98
C ASP A 164 -12.54 3.84 4.24
N LEU A 165 -11.40 4.50 4.08
CA LEU A 165 -10.74 5.24 5.16
C LEU A 165 -11.06 6.72 5.16
N GLY A 166 -11.76 7.20 4.14
CA GLY A 166 -12.15 8.60 4.06
C GLY A 166 -13.18 8.93 5.13
N ARG A 167 -12.93 10.01 5.87
CA ARG A 167 -13.69 10.45 7.04
C ARG A 167 -13.88 11.94 7.00
#